data_AF-A0A7C8PCM9-F1
#
_entry.id   AF-A0A7C8PCM9-F1
#
_cell.length_a   1.000
_cell.length_b   1.000
_cell.length_c   1.000
_cell.angle_alpha   90.00
_cell.angle_beta   90.00
_cell.angle_gamma   90.00
#
_symmetry.space_group_name_H-M   'P 1'
#
loop_
_entity.id
_entity.type
_entity.pdbx_description
1 polymer ?
#
loop_
_entity_poly.entity_id
_entity_poly.type
_entity_poly.pdbx_seq_one_letter_code
_entity_poly.pdbx_strand_id
1 'polypeptide(L)'
;MPKERSINPAAAHLKSEKAKALAKSRGLRQQQRQEKLARRNPDRLQRQIDELKDKETKGLALSSHEKKTLEELERDVKAVKKAREALGVPQEQERGQRGDRGRGERGRGGFRGRGSGRGGFNGGQSRQRGADGDGGDSDSSTASSVADIPLPTGPPPLKQLQIGRKDVEPLPAHLTGLPSKPGVAGTEAGAPKVAQPVVTTYSSAPVMRDLRKEATVFMPAAVKKQKKIADAIEKIKKDAEDLNIEDE
;
A
#
# COMPACT_ATOMS: atom_id res chain seq x y z
N MET A 1 -1.00 3.72 39.27
CA MET A 1 -1.26 2.28 39.20
C MET A 1 -2.53 2.02 38.40
N PRO A 2 -2.45 1.63 37.13
CA PRO A 2 -3.64 1.34 36.33
C PRO A 2 -4.33 0.09 36.90
N LYS A 3 -5.52 0.29 37.48
CA LYS A 3 -6.35 -0.78 38.05
C LYS A 3 -6.54 -1.88 37.00
N GLU A 4 -6.07 -3.08 37.33
CA GLU A 4 -6.23 -4.28 36.51
C GLU A 4 -7.73 -4.48 36.26
N ARG A 5 -8.18 -4.13 35.06
CA ARG A 5 -9.57 -4.38 34.66
C ARG A 5 -9.71 -5.89 34.70
N SER A 6 -10.51 -6.40 35.64
CA SER A 6 -10.97 -7.78 35.67
C SER A 6 -11.72 -8.05 34.38
N ILE A 7 -10.98 -8.47 33.35
CA ILE A 7 -11.56 -8.87 32.08
C ILE A 7 -12.32 -10.14 32.41
N ASN A 8 -13.64 -10.10 32.27
CA ASN A 8 -14.51 -11.27 32.31
C ASN A 8 -13.78 -12.46 31.61
N PRO A 9 -13.64 -13.62 32.26
CA PRO A 9 -12.84 -14.74 31.73
C PRO A 9 -13.24 -15.13 30.30
N ALA A 10 -14.52 -15.03 29.96
CA ALA A 10 -15.00 -15.24 28.58
C ALA A 10 -14.43 -14.20 27.59
N ALA A 11 -14.38 -12.93 27.98
CA ALA A 11 -13.78 -11.88 27.15
C ALA A 11 -12.24 -12.01 27.05
N ALA A 12 -11.57 -12.55 28.07
CA ALA A 12 -10.14 -12.86 28.02
C ALA A 12 -9.86 -14.00 27.01
N HIS A 13 -10.69 -15.04 27.01
CA HIS A 13 -10.62 -16.14 26.06
C HIS A 13 -10.78 -15.65 24.61
N LEU A 14 -11.85 -14.91 24.31
CA LEU A 14 -12.11 -14.34 22.97
C LEU A 14 -10.98 -13.42 22.49
N LYS A 15 -10.41 -12.59 23.38
CA LYS A 15 -9.25 -11.75 23.05
C LYS A 15 -8.01 -12.60 22.75
N SER A 16 -7.79 -13.68 23.50
CA SER A 16 -6.68 -14.60 23.26
C SER A 16 -6.83 -15.34 21.93
N GLU A 17 -8.04 -15.77 21.57
CA GLU A 17 -8.34 -16.42 20.29
C GLU A 17 -8.15 -15.45 19.13
N LYS A 18 -8.64 -14.22 19.26
CA LYS A 18 -8.41 -13.17 18.26
C LYS A 18 -6.93 -12.84 18.12
N ALA A 19 -6.18 -12.76 19.22
CA ALA A 19 -4.74 -12.53 19.19
C ALA A 19 -4.01 -13.69 18.50
N LYS A 20 -4.36 -14.94 18.81
CA LYS A 20 -3.83 -16.14 18.14
C LYS A 20 -4.18 -16.14 16.64
N ALA A 21 -5.41 -15.80 16.28
CA ALA A 21 -5.83 -15.71 14.87
C ALA A 21 -5.06 -14.61 14.12
N LEU A 22 -4.83 -13.45 14.73
CA LEU A 22 -4.02 -12.38 14.17
C LEU A 22 -2.54 -12.75 14.08
N ALA A 23 -2.00 -13.47 15.06
CA ALA A 23 -0.63 -13.97 15.03
C ALA A 23 -0.45 -14.97 13.87
N LYS A 24 -1.40 -15.89 13.69
CA LYS A 24 -1.44 -16.83 12.56
C LYS A 24 -1.51 -16.08 11.22
N SER A 25 -2.43 -15.12 11.07
CA SER A 25 -2.55 -14.36 9.80
C SER A 25 -1.33 -13.50 9.49
N ARG A 26 -0.69 -12.91 10.51
CA ARG A 26 0.58 -12.18 10.37
C ARG A 26 1.72 -13.12 9.99
N GLY A 27 1.81 -14.29 10.62
CA GLY A 27 2.78 -15.33 10.30
C GLY A 27 2.67 -15.80 8.85
N LEU A 28 1.46 -16.13 8.39
CA LEU A 28 1.21 -16.52 6.99
C LEU A 28 1.60 -15.41 6.01
N ARG A 29 1.27 -14.15 6.29
CA ARG A 29 1.67 -13.01 5.44
C ARG A 29 3.20 -12.84 5.40
N GLN A 30 3.87 -13.04 6.54
CA GLN A 30 5.34 -12.99 6.60
C GLN A 30 5.97 -14.14 5.81
N GLN A 31 5.44 -15.36 5.94
CA GLN A 31 5.88 -16.53 5.17
C GLN A 31 5.70 -16.31 3.67
N GLN A 32 4.53 -15.83 3.23
CA GLN A 32 4.30 -15.46 1.82
C GLN A 32 5.29 -14.39 1.33
N ARG A 33 5.65 -13.43 2.17
CA ARG A 33 6.66 -12.41 1.84
C ARG A 33 8.06 -13.03 1.74
N GLN A 34 8.44 -13.90 2.67
CA GLN A 34 9.72 -14.62 2.66
C GLN A 34 9.82 -15.52 1.43
N GLU A 35 8.77 -16.26 1.09
CA GLU A 35 8.71 -17.10 -0.11
C GLU A 35 8.88 -16.27 -1.39
N LYS A 36 8.19 -15.13 -1.49
CA LYS A 36 8.35 -14.19 -2.62
C LYS A 36 9.77 -13.62 -2.70
N LEU A 37 10.39 -13.30 -1.56
CA LEU A 37 11.76 -12.80 -1.52
C LEU A 37 12.77 -13.89 -1.90
N ALA A 38 12.60 -15.12 -1.40
CA ALA A 38 13.50 -16.23 -1.71
C ALA A 38 13.47 -16.61 -3.19
N ARG A 39 12.31 -16.46 -3.85
CA ARG A 39 12.15 -16.64 -5.30
C ARG A 39 12.87 -15.58 -6.15
N ARG A 40 13.31 -14.45 -5.58
CA ARG A 40 14.11 -13.47 -6.32
C ARG A 40 15.54 -13.97 -6.51
N ASN A 41 16.15 -13.62 -7.64
CA ASN A 41 17.52 -14.00 -7.96
C ASN A 41 18.51 -13.00 -7.30
N PRO A 42 19.38 -13.47 -6.37
CA PRO A 42 20.32 -12.61 -5.66
C PRO A 42 21.46 -12.12 -6.57
N ASP A 43 21.87 -12.90 -7.55
CA ASP A 43 22.99 -12.56 -8.45
C ASP A 43 22.63 -11.38 -9.36
N ARG A 44 21.36 -11.28 -9.77
CA ARG A 44 20.88 -10.12 -10.54
C ARG A 44 21.00 -8.82 -9.76
N LEU A 45 20.62 -8.84 -8.48
CA LEU A 45 20.74 -7.67 -7.59
C LEU A 45 22.20 -7.34 -7.34
N GLN A 46 23.06 -8.35 -7.18
CA GLN A 46 24.49 -8.16 -7.01
C GLN A 46 25.13 -7.47 -8.22
N ARG A 47 24.80 -7.90 -9.46
CA ARG A 47 25.29 -7.24 -10.68
C ARG A 47 24.93 -5.76 -10.75
N GLN A 48 23.72 -5.39 -10.33
CA GLN A 48 23.29 -3.98 -10.31
C GLN A 48 24.06 -3.17 -9.27
N ILE A 49 24.37 -3.77 -8.11
CA ILE A 49 25.24 -3.15 -7.09
C ILE A 49 26.64 -2.96 -7.66
N ASP A 50 27.19 -3.99 -8.29
CA ASP A 50 28.52 -3.95 -8.87
C ASP A 50 28.59 -2.89 -9.98
N GLU A 51 27.58 -2.78 -10.86
CA GLU A 51 27.48 -1.71 -11.87
C GLU A 51 27.46 -0.30 -11.27
N LEU A 52 26.72 -0.09 -10.16
CA LEU A 52 26.66 1.22 -9.50
C LEU A 52 27.96 1.53 -8.74
N LYS A 53 28.59 0.53 -8.11
CA LYS A 53 29.91 0.68 -7.47
C LYS A 53 31.02 0.87 -8.50
N ASP A 54 30.91 0.25 -9.66
CA ASP A 54 31.82 0.46 -10.79
C ASP A 54 31.72 1.90 -11.29
N LYS A 55 30.53 2.51 -11.31
CA LYS A 55 30.38 3.94 -11.62
C LYS A 55 31.07 4.81 -10.56
N GLU A 56 30.89 4.51 -9.28
CA GLU A 56 31.58 5.22 -8.19
C GLU A 56 33.10 5.12 -8.32
N THR A 57 33.63 3.91 -8.53
CA THR A 57 35.08 3.67 -8.64
C THR A 57 35.68 4.28 -9.90
N LYS A 58 34.94 4.35 -11.00
CA LYS A 58 35.32 5.08 -12.23
C LYS A 58 35.31 6.61 -12.05
N GLY A 59 34.98 7.12 -10.86
CA GLY A 59 34.98 8.55 -10.53
C GLY A 59 33.75 9.29 -11.03
N LEU A 60 32.71 8.59 -11.50
CA LEU A 60 31.43 9.21 -11.83
C LEU A 60 30.65 9.40 -10.53
N ALA A 61 30.44 10.64 -10.13
CA ALA A 61 29.66 10.96 -8.94
C ALA A 61 28.23 10.41 -9.11
N LEU A 62 27.83 9.46 -8.26
CA LEU A 62 26.47 8.93 -8.30
C LEU A 62 25.44 10.02 -8.04
N SER A 63 24.37 9.98 -8.83
CA SER A 63 23.18 10.78 -8.57
C SER A 63 22.56 10.45 -7.20
N SER A 64 21.85 11.40 -6.58
CA SER A 64 21.10 11.16 -5.34
C SER A 64 20.14 9.97 -5.47
N HIS A 65 19.55 9.78 -6.66
CA HIS A 65 18.72 8.63 -6.96
C HIS A 65 19.54 7.34 -6.98
N GLU A 66 20.72 7.34 -7.62
CA GLU A 66 21.58 6.16 -7.72
C GLU A 66 22.10 5.70 -6.33
N LYS A 67 22.42 6.65 -5.45
CA LYS A 67 22.79 6.35 -4.06
C LYS A 67 21.64 5.69 -3.29
N LYS A 68 20.42 6.21 -3.43
CA LYS A 68 19.22 5.59 -2.83
C LYS A 68 18.98 4.18 -3.39
N THR A 69 19.13 4.00 -4.70
CA THR A 69 18.98 2.68 -5.31
C THR A 69 20.06 1.71 -4.85
N LEU A 70 21.31 2.16 -4.64
CA LEU A 70 22.38 1.33 -4.09
C LEU A 70 22.00 0.84 -2.69
N GLU A 71 21.56 1.74 -1.79
CA GLU A 71 21.11 1.36 -0.46
C GLU A 71 19.93 0.37 -0.47
N GLU A 72 18.97 0.57 -1.37
CA GLU A 72 17.81 -0.31 -1.54
C GLU A 72 18.23 -1.71 -2.03
N LEU A 73 19.09 -1.77 -3.05
CA LEU A 73 19.60 -3.04 -3.59
C LEU A 73 20.42 -3.82 -2.56
N GLU A 74 21.27 -3.15 -1.76
CA GLU A 74 22.02 -3.79 -0.69
C GLU A 74 21.12 -4.36 0.41
N ARG A 75 20.02 -3.66 0.76
CA ARG A 75 19.00 -4.17 1.69
C ARG A 75 18.25 -5.36 1.09
N ASP A 76 17.92 -5.31 -0.19
CA ASP A 76 17.21 -6.38 -0.89
C ASP A 76 18.05 -7.65 -0.99
N VAL A 77 19.35 -7.57 -1.28
CA VAL A 77 20.25 -8.74 -1.26
C VAL A 77 20.29 -9.39 0.12
N LYS A 78 20.42 -8.59 1.19
CA LYS A 78 20.41 -9.09 2.57
C LYS A 78 19.06 -9.74 2.90
N ALA A 79 17.95 -9.14 2.48
CA ALA A 79 16.62 -9.68 2.72
C ALA A 79 16.36 -10.99 1.95
N VAL A 80 16.83 -11.10 0.71
CA VAL A 80 16.71 -12.31 -0.12
C VAL A 80 17.56 -13.44 0.46
N LYS A 81 18.81 -13.18 0.85
CA LYS A 81 19.68 -14.18 1.49
C LYS A 81 19.06 -14.70 2.79
N LYS A 82 18.62 -13.79 3.67
CA LYS A 82 17.93 -14.15 4.92
C LYS A 82 16.64 -14.94 4.68
N ALA A 83 15.87 -14.60 3.65
CA ALA A 83 14.64 -15.34 3.31
C ALA A 83 14.93 -16.74 2.76
N ARG A 84 16.00 -16.90 1.96
CA ARG A 84 16.46 -18.22 1.48
C ARG A 84 16.95 -19.09 2.64
N GLU A 85 17.73 -18.53 3.56
CA GLU A 85 18.17 -19.20 4.78
C GLU A 85 16.97 -19.63 5.66
N ALA A 86 16.00 -18.75 5.87
CA ALA A 86 14.80 -19.06 6.66
C ALA A 86 13.93 -20.16 6.04
N LEU A 87 13.93 -20.30 4.72
CA LEU A 87 13.23 -21.36 3.99
C LEU A 87 14.09 -22.59 3.74
N GLY A 88 15.37 -22.59 4.17
CA GLY A 88 16.30 -23.68 3.95
C GLY A 88 16.57 -23.98 2.48
N VAL A 89 16.29 -23.04 1.56
CA VAL A 89 16.60 -23.21 0.14
C VAL A 89 18.11 -23.05 0.01
N PRO A 90 18.87 -24.12 -0.30
CA PRO A 90 20.30 -24.02 -0.39
C PRO A 90 20.65 -23.00 -1.46
N GLN A 91 21.67 -22.18 -1.18
CA GLN A 91 22.24 -21.22 -2.11
C GLN A 91 23.05 -21.94 -3.22
N GLU A 92 22.63 -23.16 -3.59
CA GLU A 92 23.11 -23.85 -4.77
C GLU A 92 22.68 -23.01 -5.97
N GLN A 93 23.58 -22.11 -6.31
CA GLN A 93 23.86 -21.58 -7.61
C GLN A 93 22.79 -22.01 -8.62
N GLU A 94 21.85 -21.09 -8.91
CA GLU A 94 21.05 -21.11 -10.13
C GLU A 94 22.01 -20.93 -11.34
N ARG A 95 22.98 -21.84 -11.50
CA ARG A 95 23.82 -21.98 -12.68
C ARG A 95 22.93 -22.61 -13.75
N GLY A 96 22.21 -21.74 -14.46
CA GLY A 96 21.97 -21.92 -15.88
C GLY A 96 20.84 -22.86 -16.32
N GLN A 97 19.88 -23.26 -15.50
CA GLN A 97 18.82 -24.18 -15.94
C GLN A 97 17.53 -23.49 -16.42
N ARG A 98 17.65 -22.43 -17.23
CA ARG A 98 16.57 -21.95 -18.12
C ARG A 98 17.18 -21.38 -19.41
N GLY A 99 17.78 -22.26 -20.20
CA GLY A 99 18.33 -21.90 -21.52
C GLY A 99 18.41 -23.04 -22.53
N ASP A 100 18.29 -24.30 -22.13
CA ASP A 100 18.48 -25.44 -23.03
C ASP A 100 17.48 -26.58 -22.78
N ARG A 101 16.21 -26.32 -23.12
CA ARG A 101 15.21 -27.37 -23.41
C ARG A 101 14.52 -27.05 -24.73
N GLY A 102 15.33 -26.82 -25.76
CA GLY A 102 14.85 -26.55 -27.12
C GLY A 102 15.71 -27.16 -28.22
N ARG A 103 16.79 -27.88 -27.89
CA ARG A 103 17.66 -28.54 -28.87
C ARG A 103 17.43 -30.05 -28.89
N GLY A 104 16.18 -30.44 -29.08
CA GLY A 104 15.76 -31.81 -29.35
C GLY A 104 15.19 -31.90 -30.75
N GLU A 105 16.07 -32.07 -31.73
CA GLU A 105 15.91 -33.08 -32.78
C GLU A 105 14.48 -33.48 -33.13
N ARG A 106 13.78 -32.60 -33.86
CA ARG A 106 12.69 -33.00 -34.75
C ARG A 106 12.95 -32.38 -36.11
N GLY A 107 13.65 -33.12 -36.95
CA GLY A 107 13.67 -32.84 -38.38
C GLY A 107 12.26 -32.90 -38.95
N ARG A 108 11.78 -31.81 -39.54
CA ARG A 108 10.97 -31.82 -40.76
C ARG A 108 10.66 -30.41 -41.25
N GLY A 109 10.98 -30.16 -42.52
CA GLY A 109 10.20 -29.29 -43.38
C GLY A 109 10.58 -27.82 -43.37
N GLY A 110 11.44 -27.42 -44.31
CA GLY A 110 11.76 -26.02 -44.56
C GLY A 110 10.56 -25.17 -44.98
N PHE A 111 10.65 -23.87 -44.68
CA PHE A 111 9.96 -22.84 -45.44
C PHE A 111 10.83 -21.58 -45.47
N ARG A 112 11.85 -21.59 -46.34
CA ARG A 112 12.46 -20.35 -46.85
C ARG A 112 11.56 -19.84 -47.99
N GLY A 113 10.78 -18.81 -47.70
CA GLY A 113 10.11 -17.97 -48.70
C GLY A 113 9.91 -16.60 -48.06
N ARG A 114 10.88 -15.68 -48.21
CA ARG A 114 10.89 -14.65 -49.26
C ARG A 114 9.60 -13.83 -49.25
N GLY A 115 9.67 -12.65 -48.63
CA GLY A 115 8.60 -11.67 -48.61
C GLY A 115 9.05 -10.35 -48.02
N SER A 116 10.10 -9.75 -48.58
CA SER A 116 10.47 -8.36 -48.31
C SER A 116 9.33 -7.43 -48.72
N GLY A 117 8.79 -6.67 -47.76
CA GLY A 117 7.79 -5.64 -48.02
C GLY A 117 7.81 -4.60 -46.90
N ARG A 118 8.57 -3.53 -47.12
CA ARG A 118 8.52 -2.28 -46.36
C ARG A 118 7.08 -1.82 -46.12
N GLY A 119 6.83 -1.20 -44.98
CA GLY A 119 5.71 -0.27 -44.83
C GLY A 119 5.04 -0.40 -43.48
N GLY A 120 5.44 0.45 -42.53
CA GLY A 120 4.69 0.64 -41.30
C GLY A 120 3.28 1.10 -41.59
N PHE A 121 2.32 0.60 -40.83
CA PHE A 121 1.06 1.29 -40.62
C PHE A 121 0.56 1.01 -39.20
N ASN A 122 0.60 2.07 -38.39
CA ASN A 122 -0.24 2.21 -37.21
C ASN A 122 -1.70 2.01 -37.60
N GLY A 123 -2.47 1.33 -36.76
CA GLY A 123 -3.92 1.48 -36.74
C GLY A 123 -4.70 0.18 -36.77
N GLY A 124 -5.17 -0.23 -35.60
CA GLY A 124 -6.47 -0.88 -35.44
C GLY A 124 -6.62 -2.31 -35.97
N GLN A 125 -6.91 -3.20 -35.02
CA GLN A 125 -7.55 -4.53 -35.16
C GLN A 125 -6.65 -5.73 -34.85
N SER A 126 -6.76 -6.20 -33.61
CA SER A 126 -6.65 -7.62 -33.28
C SER A 126 -7.35 -7.91 -31.94
N ARG A 127 -8.67 -7.72 -31.90
CA ARG A 127 -9.55 -8.39 -30.91
C ARG A 127 -10.09 -9.69 -31.48
N GLN A 128 -9.20 -10.52 -32.02
CA GLN A 128 -9.53 -11.83 -32.56
C GLN A 128 -8.33 -12.75 -32.36
N ARG A 129 -8.09 -13.16 -31.10
CA ARG A 129 -7.42 -14.41 -30.75
C ARG A 129 -7.87 -14.84 -29.35
N GLY A 130 -8.69 -15.88 -29.29
CA GLY A 130 -8.97 -16.57 -28.03
C GLY A 130 -10.33 -17.25 -27.96
N ALA A 131 -10.68 -18.11 -28.91
CA ALA A 131 -11.75 -19.10 -28.73
C ALA A 131 -11.67 -20.21 -29.80
N ASP A 132 -10.54 -20.92 -29.89
CA ASP A 132 -10.50 -22.24 -30.53
C ASP A 132 -9.72 -23.15 -29.57
N GLY A 133 -10.46 -23.89 -28.77
CA GLY A 133 -9.96 -24.71 -27.67
C GLY A 133 -11.08 -25.59 -27.15
N ASP A 134 -11.52 -26.49 -28.04
CA ASP A 134 -12.38 -27.63 -27.79
C ASP A 134 -11.92 -28.42 -26.56
N GLY A 135 -12.81 -28.53 -25.59
CA GLY A 135 -12.61 -29.13 -24.27
C GLY A 135 -13.96 -29.30 -23.61
N GLY A 136 -14.84 -30.06 -24.28
CA GLY A 136 -16.19 -30.37 -23.81
C GLY A 136 -16.16 -31.27 -22.57
N ASP A 137 -16.10 -30.66 -21.39
CA ASP A 137 -16.53 -31.32 -20.15
C ASP A 137 -17.98 -30.93 -19.86
N SER A 138 -18.84 -31.95 -19.87
CA SER A 138 -20.29 -31.85 -19.84
C SER A 138 -20.80 -31.63 -18.41
N ASP A 139 -20.89 -30.37 -17.97
CA ASP A 139 -21.69 -29.93 -16.80
C ASP A 139 -22.61 -28.74 -17.15
N SER A 140 -23.07 -28.67 -18.41
CA SER A 140 -23.81 -27.53 -18.97
C SER A 140 -25.18 -27.28 -18.34
N SER A 141 -25.71 -28.20 -17.52
CA SER A 141 -27.04 -28.10 -16.91
C SER A 141 -27.16 -27.00 -15.86
N THR A 142 -26.05 -26.61 -15.22
CA THR A 142 -26.03 -25.48 -14.29
C THR A 142 -25.72 -24.15 -14.99
N ALA A 143 -24.96 -24.19 -16.08
CA ALA A 143 -24.58 -22.99 -16.84
C ALA A 143 -25.75 -22.39 -17.62
N SER A 144 -26.66 -23.21 -18.17
CA SER A 144 -27.83 -22.72 -18.90
C SER A 144 -28.78 -21.93 -17.99
N SER A 145 -29.07 -22.41 -16.78
CA SER A 145 -29.94 -21.70 -15.83
C SER A 145 -29.32 -20.41 -15.26
N VAL A 146 -27.98 -20.29 -15.24
CA VAL A 146 -27.29 -19.07 -14.81
C VAL A 146 -27.33 -17.98 -15.89
N ALA A 147 -27.35 -18.37 -17.17
CA ALA A 147 -27.45 -17.44 -18.30
C ALA A 147 -28.83 -16.77 -18.41
N ASP A 148 -29.90 -17.45 -17.98
CA ASP A 148 -31.28 -16.93 -18.02
C ASP A 148 -31.65 -16.04 -16.82
N ILE A 149 -30.75 -15.87 -15.83
CA ILE A 149 -31.01 -14.96 -14.71
C ILE A 149 -31.04 -13.52 -15.26
N PRO A 150 -32.17 -12.80 -15.11
CA PRO A 150 -32.26 -11.43 -15.62
C PRO A 150 -31.26 -10.53 -14.90
N LEU A 151 -30.64 -9.63 -15.66
CA LEU A 151 -29.83 -8.56 -15.08
C LEU A 151 -30.70 -7.75 -14.09
N PRO A 152 -30.14 -7.29 -12.96
CA PRO A 152 -30.88 -6.46 -12.02
C PRO A 152 -31.39 -5.21 -12.74
N THR A 153 -32.66 -4.88 -12.51
CA THR A 153 -33.28 -3.69 -13.10
C THR A 153 -32.60 -2.44 -12.55
N GLY A 154 -32.06 -1.63 -13.45
CA GLY A 154 -31.36 -0.39 -13.12
C GLY A 154 -30.26 -0.11 -14.14
N PRO A 155 -29.88 1.16 -14.34
CA PRO A 155 -28.73 1.47 -15.17
C PRO A 155 -27.48 0.75 -14.61
N PRO A 156 -26.58 0.26 -15.48
CA PRO A 156 -25.32 -0.31 -15.03
C PRO A 156 -24.59 0.69 -14.11
N PRO A 157 -23.79 0.22 -13.14
CA PRO A 157 -23.05 1.12 -12.26
C PRO A 157 -22.27 2.12 -13.11
N LEU A 158 -22.48 3.41 -12.84
CA LEU A 158 -21.81 4.48 -13.55
C LEU A 158 -20.31 4.24 -13.48
N LYS A 159 -19.63 4.33 -14.64
CA LYS A 159 -18.17 4.30 -14.67
C LYS A 159 -17.70 5.39 -13.73
N GLN A 160 -16.95 5.02 -12.69
CA GLN A 160 -16.37 5.99 -11.76
C GLN A 160 -15.55 6.96 -12.60
N LEU A 161 -16.10 8.17 -12.80
CA LEU A 161 -15.36 9.26 -13.39
C LEU A 161 -14.17 9.47 -12.46
N GLN A 162 -12.98 9.46 -13.03
CA GLN A 162 -11.74 9.69 -12.28
C GLN A 162 -11.82 11.08 -11.67
N ILE A 163 -12.20 11.14 -10.39
CA ILE A 163 -12.21 12.34 -9.58
C ILE A 163 -10.75 12.81 -9.52
N GLY A 164 -10.45 13.93 -10.18
CA GLY A 164 -9.08 14.46 -10.25
C GLY A 164 -8.68 15.12 -11.58
N ARG A 165 -9.53 15.11 -12.61
CA ARG A 165 -9.32 16.01 -13.76
C ARG A 165 -9.72 17.43 -13.36
N LYS A 166 -8.82 18.39 -13.55
CA LYS A 166 -9.00 19.80 -13.15
C LYS A 166 -10.03 20.54 -14.01
N ASP A 167 -10.49 19.91 -15.10
CA ASP A 167 -11.25 20.56 -16.17
C ASP A 167 -12.71 20.09 -16.24
N VAL A 168 -13.23 19.43 -15.19
CA VAL A 168 -14.61 18.92 -15.15
C VAL A 168 -15.34 19.51 -13.95
N GLU A 169 -16.45 20.21 -14.23
CA GLU A 169 -17.40 20.75 -13.26
C GLU A 169 -17.76 19.67 -12.20
N PRO A 170 -17.67 19.99 -10.89
CA PRO A 170 -17.94 19.02 -9.85
C PRO A 170 -19.42 18.62 -9.87
N LEU A 171 -19.70 17.32 -10.01
CA LEU A 171 -21.06 16.78 -9.97
C LEU A 171 -21.73 17.08 -8.62
N PRO A 172 -23.04 17.37 -8.62
CA PRO A 172 -23.78 17.71 -7.42
C PRO A 172 -23.80 16.53 -6.43
N ALA A 173 -23.58 16.85 -5.14
CA ALA A 173 -23.34 15.89 -4.06
C ALA A 173 -24.45 14.84 -3.84
N HIS A 174 -25.65 15.02 -4.40
CA HIS A 174 -26.76 14.07 -4.29
C HIS A 174 -26.55 12.78 -5.10
N LEU A 175 -25.65 12.77 -6.08
CA LEU A 175 -25.37 11.60 -6.93
C LEU A 175 -24.28 10.68 -6.39
N THR A 176 -23.45 11.16 -5.46
CA THR A 176 -22.23 10.46 -5.04
C THR A 176 -22.40 9.60 -3.78
N GLY A 177 -23.58 9.59 -3.17
CA GLY A 177 -23.88 8.81 -1.96
C GLY A 177 -22.97 9.14 -0.76
N LEU A 178 -22.18 10.20 -0.86
CA LEU A 178 -21.28 10.68 0.18
C LEU A 178 -22.04 11.67 1.05
N PRO A 179 -21.88 11.63 2.38
CA PRO A 179 -22.49 12.61 3.25
C PRO A 179 -22.00 14.01 2.88
N SER A 180 -22.93 14.91 2.60
CA SER A 180 -22.66 16.34 2.42
C SER A 180 -21.87 16.86 3.63
N LYS A 181 -20.82 17.65 3.37
CA LYS A 181 -20.04 18.33 4.41
C LYS A 181 -20.98 18.96 5.45
N PRO A 182 -20.81 18.69 6.75
CA PRO A 182 -21.65 19.30 7.77
C PRO A 182 -21.30 20.79 7.81
N GLY A 183 -22.19 21.64 7.30
CA GLY A 183 -21.94 23.08 7.29
C GLY A 183 -22.94 23.97 6.59
N VAL A 184 -23.94 23.45 5.87
CA VAL A 184 -24.98 24.30 5.25
C VAL A 184 -26.36 23.67 5.42
N ALA A 185 -27.02 24.13 6.50
CA ALA A 185 -28.46 24.25 6.78
C ALA A 185 -29.49 23.21 6.28
N GLY A 186 -30.27 22.69 7.24
CA GLY A 186 -31.66 22.25 7.04
C GLY A 186 -32.10 21.03 7.86
N THR A 187 -32.65 21.29 9.07
CA THR A 187 -33.84 20.66 9.73
C THR A 187 -34.22 19.22 9.31
N GLU A 188 -34.36 18.20 10.18
CA GLU A 188 -35.27 18.06 11.32
C GLU A 188 -34.94 16.83 12.21
N ALA A 189 -35.60 16.80 13.39
CA ALA A 189 -35.92 15.67 14.28
C ALA A 189 -34.95 15.29 15.42
N GLY A 190 -35.20 15.86 16.61
CA GLY A 190 -34.72 15.32 17.89
C GLY A 190 -34.97 16.21 19.13
N ALA A 191 -36.18 16.14 19.69
CA ALA A 191 -36.65 16.45 21.07
C ALA A 191 -36.16 17.71 21.86
N PRO A 192 -37.06 18.39 22.62
CA PRO A 192 -36.82 19.73 23.12
C PRO A 192 -35.98 19.74 24.41
N LYS A 193 -34.77 20.27 24.34
CA LYS A 193 -34.11 20.84 25.52
C LYS A 193 -34.47 22.31 25.58
N VAL A 194 -35.11 22.70 26.68
CA VAL A 194 -35.50 24.06 27.06
C VAL A 194 -34.42 25.06 26.63
N ALA A 195 -34.72 25.79 25.56
CA ALA A 195 -33.85 26.80 24.99
C ALA A 195 -33.89 28.03 25.89
N GLN A 196 -32.83 28.25 26.67
CA GLN A 196 -32.58 29.59 27.17
C GLN A 196 -32.28 30.49 25.97
N PRO A 197 -32.84 31.71 25.90
CA PRO A 197 -32.57 32.60 24.78
C PRO A 197 -31.08 32.95 24.81
N VAL A 198 -30.34 32.42 23.84
CA VAL A 198 -28.96 32.82 23.60
C VAL A 198 -29.04 34.24 23.05
N VAL A 199 -28.91 35.23 23.93
CA VAL A 199 -28.80 36.63 23.55
C VAL A 199 -27.44 36.80 22.88
N THR A 200 -27.41 36.67 21.55
CA THR A 200 -26.22 36.99 20.75
C THR A 200 -26.12 38.50 20.65
N THR A 201 -25.34 39.12 21.52
CA THR A 201 -24.91 40.51 21.35
C THR A 201 -23.89 40.58 20.21
N TYR A 202 -24.16 41.40 19.20
CA TYR A 202 -23.25 41.62 18.09
C TYR A 202 -22.11 42.54 18.53
N SER A 203 -21.03 41.96 19.07
CA SER A 203 -19.78 42.69 19.24
C SER A 203 -19.07 42.79 17.89
N SER A 204 -18.83 44.00 17.41
CA SER A 204 -18.10 44.29 16.17
C SER A 204 -16.57 44.17 16.30
N ALA A 205 -16.07 43.76 17.48
CA ALA A 205 -14.64 43.56 17.71
C ALA A 205 -14.16 42.26 17.02
N PRO A 206 -13.08 42.30 16.22
CA PRO A 206 -12.52 41.11 15.60
C PRO A 206 -11.97 40.14 16.65
N VAL A 207 -12.40 38.89 16.60
CA VAL A 207 -11.87 37.82 17.46
C VAL A 207 -10.51 37.38 16.92
N MET A 208 -9.43 37.90 17.50
CA MET A 208 -8.06 37.48 17.16
C MET A 208 -7.81 36.07 17.67
N ARG A 209 -7.62 35.10 16.75
CA ARG A 209 -7.31 33.71 17.09
C ARG A 209 -5.81 33.52 17.19
N ASP A 210 -5.37 32.92 18.30
CA ASP A 210 -3.97 32.52 18.47
C ASP A 210 -3.66 31.29 17.60
N LEU A 211 -3.28 31.53 16.33
CA LEU A 211 -2.98 30.47 15.36
C LEU A 211 -1.91 29.49 15.85
N ARG A 212 -1.00 29.95 16.71
CA ARG A 212 0.04 29.10 17.33
C ARG A 212 -0.56 28.05 18.27
N LYS A 213 -1.59 28.39 19.03
CA LYS A 213 -2.29 27.43 19.92
C LYS A 213 -3.12 26.45 19.11
N GLU A 214 -3.82 26.93 18.09
CA GLU A 214 -4.63 26.09 17.20
C GLU A 214 -3.77 25.11 16.37
N ALA A 215 -2.60 25.52 15.90
CA ALA A 215 -1.68 24.68 15.14
C ALA A 215 -1.21 23.42 15.91
N THR A 216 -1.16 23.48 17.25
CA THR A 216 -0.78 22.30 18.07
C THR A 216 -1.80 21.16 17.98
N VAL A 217 -3.07 21.48 17.73
CA VAL A 217 -4.14 20.50 17.54
C VAL A 217 -3.87 19.65 16.30
N PHE A 218 -3.38 20.29 15.23
CA PHE A 218 -3.11 19.69 13.91
C PHE A 218 -1.80 18.89 13.82
N MET A 219 -1.03 18.77 14.89
CA MET A 219 0.22 18.00 14.85
C MET A 219 -0.03 16.48 14.74
N PRO A 220 0.65 15.77 13.82
CA PRO A 220 0.59 14.30 13.74
C PRO A 220 1.03 13.62 15.03
N ALA A 221 0.45 12.46 15.33
CA ALA A 221 0.74 11.72 16.56
C ALA A 221 2.23 11.34 16.72
N ALA A 222 2.94 11.07 15.62
CA ALA A 222 4.37 10.77 15.64
C ALA A 222 5.19 11.96 16.16
N VAL A 223 4.89 13.17 15.66
CA VAL A 223 5.59 14.41 16.07
C VAL A 223 5.21 14.78 17.50
N LYS A 224 3.95 14.59 17.91
CA LYS A 224 3.53 14.76 19.32
C LYS A 224 4.32 13.86 20.26
N LYS A 225 4.64 12.62 19.86
CA LYS A 225 5.48 11.70 20.66
C LYS A 225 6.93 12.16 20.72
N GLN A 226 7.51 12.61 19.60
CA GLN A 226 8.88 13.11 19.55
C GLN A 226 9.06 14.35 20.43
N LYS A 227 8.13 15.32 20.37
CA LYS A 227 8.15 16.49 21.25
C LYS A 227 8.12 16.11 22.73
N LYS A 228 7.23 15.19 23.13
CA LYS A 228 7.18 14.71 24.53
C LYS A 228 8.49 14.06 24.99
N ILE A 229 9.19 13.35 24.10
CA ILE A 229 10.50 12.75 24.41
C ILE A 229 11.55 13.84 24.56
N ALA A 230 11.58 14.82 23.67
CA ALA A 230 12.48 15.97 23.76
C ALA A 230 12.24 16.76 25.05
N ASP A 231 10.99 17.09 25.38
CA ASP A 231 10.62 17.79 26.61
C ASP A 231 11.04 17.01 27.87
N ALA A 232 10.96 15.67 27.82
CA ALA A 232 11.41 14.82 28.92
C ALA A 232 12.94 14.82 29.07
N ILE A 233 13.68 14.81 27.95
CA ILE A 233 15.14 14.92 27.95
C ILE A 233 15.59 16.27 28.50
N GLU A 234 14.94 17.36 28.10
CA GLU A 234 15.24 18.70 28.60
C GLU A 234 14.98 18.84 30.10
N LYS A 235 13.89 18.25 30.61
CA LYS A 235 13.64 18.19 32.05
C LYS A 235 14.73 17.42 32.78
N ILE A 236 15.10 16.24 32.31
CA ILE A 236 16.17 15.43 32.92
C ILE A 236 17.49 16.20 32.94
N LYS A 237 17.82 16.92 31.86
CA LYS A 237 19.03 17.75 31.82
C LYS A 237 18.99 18.88 32.83
N LYS A 238 17.86 19.57 32.94
CA LYS A 238 17.68 20.65 33.90
C LYS A 238 17.73 20.16 35.34
N ASP A 239 17.05 19.05 35.64
CA ASP A 239 17.09 18.43 36.97
C ASP A 239 18.52 17.96 37.32
N ALA A 240 19.31 17.51 36.34
CA ALA A 240 20.72 17.14 36.54
C ALA A 240 21.66 18.34 36.72
N GLU A 241 21.35 19.49 36.10
CA GLU A 241 22.08 20.74 36.32
C GLU A 241 21.79 21.30 37.73
N ASP A 242 20.52 21.27 38.16
CA ASP A 242 20.11 21.73 39.50
C ASP A 242 20.74 20.86 40.62
N LEU A 243 20.96 19.56 40.39
CA LEU A 243 21.63 18.65 41.34
C LEU A 243 23.16 18.82 41.41
N ASN A 244 23.79 19.49 40.45
CA ASN A 244 25.24 19.72 40.42
C ASN A 244 25.65 21.10 40.98
N ILE A 245 24.71 21.90 41.48
CA ILE A 245 24.93 23.28 41.93
C ILE A 245 25.01 23.41 43.47
N GLU A 246 24.85 22.33 44.25
CA GLU A 246 24.81 22.39 45.72
C GLU A 246 26.12 22.00 46.45
N ASP A 247 27.24 21.77 45.75
CA ASP A 247 28.54 21.42 46.36
C ASP A 247 29.60 22.53 46.14
N GLU A 248 29.40 23.73 46.69
CA GLU A 248 30.48 24.71 47.02
C GLU A 248 30.18 25.47 48.31
#